data_AF-A0A525VSZ4-F1
#
_entry.id   AF-A0A525VSZ4-F1
#
_cell.length_a   1.000
_cell.length_b   1.000
_cell.length_c   1.000
_cell.angle_alpha   90.00
_cell.angle_beta   90.00
_cell.angle_gamma   90.00
#
_symmetry.space_group_name_H-M   'P 1'
#
loop_
_entity.id
_entity.type
_entity.pdbx_description
1 polymer ?
#
loop_
_entity_poly.entity_id
_entity_poly.type
_entity_poly.pdbx_seq_one_letter_code
_entity_poly.pdbx_strand_id
1 'polypeptide(L)'
;MTIWKQWIQRSVLCGLLLGGLVTFATTASAADSMPAITDHAGMTAWYEKEAATSRQKAKDMAVMQAEYAKSPSFVRGMAGLGGKTDIPRHCELLISSYTKTAEEADQFAKMHRDMMK
;
A
#
# COMPACT_ATOMS: atom_id res chain seq x y z
N MET A 1 -11.86 26.98 -40.59
CA MET A 1 -11.32 26.93 -39.20
C MET A 1 -11.99 25.82 -38.35
N THR A 2 -12.21 24.61 -38.87
CA THR A 2 -12.99 23.56 -38.18
C THR A 2 -12.21 22.27 -37.90
N ILE A 3 -11.21 21.96 -38.73
CA ILE A 3 -10.45 20.70 -38.64
C ILE A 3 -9.51 20.67 -37.43
N TRP A 4 -8.90 21.81 -37.08
CA TRP A 4 -7.95 21.90 -35.96
C TRP A 4 -8.62 21.75 -34.59
N LYS A 5 -9.84 22.29 -34.44
CA LYS A 5 -10.63 22.16 -33.19
C LYS A 5 -11.09 20.71 -32.95
N GLN A 6 -11.46 19.99 -34.01
CA GLN A 6 -11.87 18.59 -33.91
C GLN A 6 -10.70 17.67 -33.54
N TRP A 7 -9.48 17.96 -34.01
CA TRP A 7 -8.29 17.16 -33.69
C TRP A 7 -7.88 17.30 -32.22
N ILE A 8 -7.96 18.53 -31.69
CA ILE A 8 -7.67 18.81 -30.27
C ILE A 8 -8.74 18.21 -29.36
N GLN A 9 -10.03 18.36 -29.69
CA GLN A 9 -11.10 17.76 -28.88
C GLN A 9 -11.01 16.24 -28.81
N ARG A 10 -10.73 15.56 -29.94
CA ARG A 10 -10.63 14.09 -29.98
C ARG A 10 -9.40 13.57 -29.23
N SER A 11 -8.29 14.30 -29.27
CA SER A 11 -7.07 13.95 -28.54
C SER A 11 -7.22 14.11 -27.03
N VAL A 12 -7.90 15.18 -26.58
CA VAL A 12 -8.18 15.43 -25.16
C VAL A 12 -9.18 14.41 -24.59
N LEU A 13 -10.20 14.02 -25.37
CA LEU A 13 -11.16 12.97 -24.96
C LEU A 13 -10.49 11.59 -24.83
N CYS A 14 -9.59 11.21 -25.75
CA CYS A 14 -8.84 9.96 -25.62
C CYS A 14 -7.84 9.99 -24.44
N GLY A 15 -7.18 11.12 -24.20
CA GLY A 15 -6.27 11.29 -23.06
C GLY A 15 -6.99 11.16 -21.71
N LEU A 16 -8.21 11.71 -21.60
CA LEU A 16 -9.04 11.61 -20.40
C LEU A 16 -9.61 10.20 -20.17
N LEU A 17 -9.97 9.47 -21.23
CA LEU A 17 -10.49 8.11 -21.11
C LEU A 17 -9.41 7.06 -20.77
N LEU A 18 -8.15 7.29 -21.16
CA LEU A 18 -7.04 6.38 -20.85
C LEU A 18 -6.30 6.73 -19.55
N GLY A 19 -6.37 7.99 -19.08
CA GLY A 19 -5.74 8.43 -17.83
C GLY A 19 -6.54 8.15 -16.56
N GLY A 20 -7.85 7.89 -16.66
CA GLY A 20 -8.75 7.79 -15.51
C GLY A 20 -8.81 6.43 -14.79
N LEU A 21 -8.14 5.39 -15.31
CA LEU A 21 -8.34 4.00 -14.84
C LEU A 21 -7.24 3.45 -13.92
N VAL A 22 -6.16 4.19 -13.64
CA VAL A 22 -4.99 3.61 -12.96
C VAL A 22 -4.91 3.90 -11.45
N THR A 23 -5.74 4.79 -10.89
CA THR A 23 -5.52 5.30 -9.52
C THR A 23 -6.50 4.82 -8.44
N PHE A 24 -7.35 3.82 -8.69
CA PHE A 24 -8.30 3.34 -7.67
C PHE A 24 -8.42 1.81 -7.63
N ALA A 25 -7.29 1.10 -7.48
CA ALA A 25 -7.31 -0.35 -7.28
C ALA A 25 -6.52 -0.83 -6.05
N THR A 26 -5.85 0.05 -5.30
CA THR A 26 -4.93 -0.38 -4.23
C THR A 26 -5.48 -0.32 -2.80
N THR A 27 -6.70 0.17 -2.57
CA THR A 27 -7.26 0.27 -1.21
C THR A 27 -8.29 -0.82 -0.87
N ALA A 28 -8.70 -1.66 -1.82
CA ALA A 28 -9.76 -2.67 -1.64
C ALA A 28 -9.28 -4.03 -1.08
N SER A 29 -8.05 -4.15 -0.56
CA SER A 29 -7.49 -5.49 -0.25
C SER A 29 -7.79 -6.05 1.13
N ALA A 30 -8.30 -5.26 2.09
CA ALA A 30 -8.47 -5.72 3.47
C ALA A 30 -9.92 -6.09 3.84
N ALA A 31 -10.93 -5.33 3.39
CA ALA A 31 -12.30 -5.49 3.86
C ALA A 31 -13.07 -6.63 3.15
N ASP A 32 -12.86 -6.82 1.84
CA ASP A 32 -13.68 -7.75 1.03
C ASP A 32 -13.30 -9.24 1.18
N SER A 33 -12.34 -9.57 2.05
CA SER A 33 -11.86 -10.95 2.23
C SER A 33 -11.87 -11.48 3.67
N MET A 34 -12.35 -10.68 4.64
CA MET A 34 -12.35 -11.09 6.04
C MET A 34 -13.46 -12.12 6.31
N PRO A 35 -13.15 -13.29 6.89
CA PRO A 35 -14.16 -14.30 7.24
C PRO A 35 -15.20 -13.79 8.24
N ALA A 36 -16.29 -14.55 8.38
CA ALA A 36 -17.26 -14.27 9.43
C ALA A 36 -16.58 -14.36 10.81
N ILE A 37 -16.90 -13.44 11.73
CA ILE A 37 -16.26 -13.40 13.06
C ILE A 37 -16.46 -14.69 13.88
N THR A 38 -17.55 -15.42 13.61
CA THR A 38 -17.87 -16.71 14.20
C THR A 38 -17.08 -17.88 13.60
N ASP A 39 -16.47 -17.70 12.43
CA ASP A 39 -15.58 -18.67 11.81
C ASP A 39 -14.16 -18.48 12.36
N HIS A 40 -13.91 -19.01 13.56
CA HIS A 40 -12.61 -18.87 14.23
C HIS A 40 -11.46 -19.54 13.46
N ALA A 41 -11.73 -20.60 12.68
CA ALA A 41 -10.72 -21.23 11.83
C ALA A 41 -10.34 -20.31 10.66
N GLY A 42 -11.34 -19.76 9.97
CA GLY A 42 -11.15 -18.77 8.93
C GLY A 42 -10.44 -17.52 9.44
N MET A 43 -10.88 -16.97 10.57
CA MET A 43 -10.24 -15.78 11.18
C MET A 43 -8.79 -16.03 11.55
N THR A 44 -8.45 -17.23 12.07
CA THR A 44 -7.06 -17.61 12.34
C THR A 44 -6.21 -17.56 11.07
N ALA A 45 -6.65 -18.22 10.01
CA ALA A 45 -5.92 -18.26 8.73
C ALA A 45 -5.82 -16.86 8.08
N TRP A 46 -6.87 -16.04 8.22
CA TRP A 46 -6.88 -14.67 7.69
C TRP A 46 -5.84 -13.80 8.42
N TYR A 47 -5.82 -13.81 9.75
CA TYR A 47 -4.85 -13.04 10.51
C TYR A 47 -3.41 -13.54 10.33
N GLU A 48 -3.19 -14.85 10.18
CA GLU A 48 -1.86 -15.40 9.81
C GLU A 48 -1.38 -14.83 8.46
N LYS A 49 -2.28 -14.77 7.46
CA LYS A 49 -1.98 -14.18 6.16
C LYS A 49 -1.71 -12.68 6.27
N GLU A 50 -2.48 -11.95 7.07
CA GLU A 50 -2.29 -10.51 7.28
C GLU A 50 -0.96 -10.23 7.97
N ALA A 51 -0.58 -11.06 8.96
CA ALA A 51 0.72 -10.97 9.62
C ALA A 51 1.88 -11.23 8.64
N ALA A 52 1.77 -12.26 7.81
CA ALA A 52 2.77 -12.55 6.78
C ALA A 52 2.89 -11.42 5.74
N THR A 53 1.75 -10.88 5.31
CA THR A 53 1.68 -9.77 4.35
C THR A 53 2.32 -8.51 4.93
N SER A 54 2.01 -8.18 6.18
CA SER A 54 2.57 -7.01 6.87
C SER A 54 4.08 -7.15 7.06
N ARG A 55 4.59 -8.33 7.42
CA ARG A 55 6.04 -8.59 7.45
C ARG A 55 6.69 -8.39 6.09
N GLN A 56 6.05 -8.81 5.00
CA GLN A 56 6.60 -8.58 3.66
C GLN A 56 6.65 -7.10 3.33
N LYS A 57 5.58 -6.34 3.61
CA LYS A 57 5.56 -4.88 3.42
C LYS A 57 6.67 -4.19 4.22
N ALA A 58 6.93 -4.61 5.47
CA ALA A 58 8.04 -4.09 6.26
C ALA A 58 9.40 -4.34 5.59
N LYS A 59 9.63 -5.54 5.05
CA LYS A 59 10.86 -5.86 4.29
C LYS A 59 10.99 -5.02 3.02
N ASP A 60 9.90 -4.85 2.28
CA ASP A 60 9.89 -4.05 1.06
C ASP A 60 10.24 -2.58 1.36
N MET A 61 9.74 -2.04 2.47
CA MET A 61 10.10 -0.69 2.94
C MET A 61 11.56 -0.59 3.38
N ALA A 62 12.13 -1.63 3.99
CA ALA A 62 13.56 -1.66 4.33
C ALA A 62 14.45 -1.67 3.08
N VAL A 63 14.08 -2.43 2.04
CA VAL A 63 14.76 -2.39 0.75
C VAL A 63 14.66 -0.99 0.14
N MET A 64 13.47 -0.41 0.13
CA MET A 64 13.24 0.93 -0.40
C MET A 64 14.06 2.00 0.33
N GLN A 65 14.12 1.93 1.67
CA GLN A 65 14.97 2.82 2.48
C GLN A 65 16.44 2.73 2.07
N ALA A 66 16.95 1.50 1.87
CA ALA A 66 18.32 1.27 1.44
C ALA A 66 18.59 1.81 0.03
N GLU A 67 17.64 1.68 -0.90
CA GLU A 67 17.77 2.27 -2.25
C GLU A 67 17.79 3.79 -2.22
N TYR A 68 16.96 4.42 -1.38
CA TYR A 68 16.97 5.87 -1.20
C TYR A 68 18.27 6.38 -0.59
N ALA A 69 18.87 5.62 0.34
CA ALA A 69 20.18 5.95 0.90
C ALA A 69 21.31 5.97 -0.15
N LYS A 70 21.20 5.13 -1.20
CA LYS A 70 22.16 5.10 -2.31
C LYS A 70 22.03 6.30 -3.26
N SER A 71 20.86 6.94 -3.33
CA SER A 71 20.57 8.03 -4.27
C SER A 71 19.99 9.29 -3.59
N PRO A 72 20.79 10.03 -2.80
CA PRO A 72 20.30 11.19 -2.04
C PRO A 72 19.77 12.34 -2.92
N SER A 73 20.28 12.45 -4.15
CA SER A 73 19.84 13.47 -5.13
C SER A 73 18.44 13.19 -5.68
N PHE A 74 18.08 11.92 -5.89
CA PHE A 74 16.74 11.50 -6.31
C PHE A 74 15.70 11.82 -5.24
N VAL A 75 16.03 11.50 -3.97
CA VAL A 75 15.19 11.81 -2.81
C VAL A 75 14.92 13.31 -2.69
N ARG A 76 15.94 14.15 -2.92
CA ARG A 76 15.80 15.60 -2.88
C ARG A 76 14.89 16.14 -3.99
N GLY A 77 14.85 15.50 -5.16
CA GLY A 77 13.97 15.89 -6.27
C GLY A 77 12.49 15.53 -6.06
N MET A 78 12.21 14.54 -5.20
CA MET A 78 10.84 14.10 -4.84
C MET A 78 10.19 14.99 -3.76
N ALA A 79 10.98 15.78 -3.04
CA ALA A 79 10.46 16.82 -2.16
C ALA A 79 9.92 17.98 -3.03
N GLY A 80 8.62 17.96 -3.31
CA GLY A 80 7.95 19.03 -4.06
C GLY A 80 8.11 20.40 -3.40
N LEU A 81 7.60 21.44 -4.08
CA LEU A 81 7.73 22.87 -3.75
C LEU A 81 7.26 23.29 -2.32
N GLY A 82 6.79 22.37 -1.48
CA GLY A 82 6.16 22.65 -0.18
C GLY A 82 6.83 22.03 1.06
N GLY A 83 7.93 21.28 0.95
CA GLY A 83 8.62 20.79 2.15
C GLY A 83 9.51 19.58 1.90
N LYS A 84 10.62 19.51 2.64
CA LYS A 84 11.55 18.38 2.63
C LYS A 84 10.83 17.13 3.16
N THR A 85 10.24 16.32 2.30
CA THR A 85 9.83 14.97 2.69
C THR A 85 11.10 14.19 3.00
N ASP A 86 11.31 13.89 4.28
CA ASP A 86 12.39 13.01 4.72
C ASP A 86 11.97 11.57 4.43
N ILE A 87 12.24 11.14 3.19
CA ILE A 87 11.87 9.82 2.69
C ILE A 87 12.50 8.68 3.53
N PRO A 88 13.78 8.74 3.94
CA PRO A 88 14.34 7.74 4.84
C PRO A 88 13.54 7.56 6.14
N ARG A 89 13.15 8.68 6.79
CA ARG A 89 12.30 8.65 7.98
C ARG A 89 10.88 8.15 7.68
N HIS A 90 10.34 8.48 6.52
CA HIS A 90 9.04 7.95 6.09
C HIS A 90 9.08 6.42 5.96
N CYS A 91 10.10 5.87 5.33
CA CYS A 91 10.29 4.41 5.24
C CYS A 91 10.43 3.79 6.64
N GLU A 92 11.21 4.39 7.54
CA GLU A 92 11.36 3.89 8.92
C GLU A 92 10.02 3.80 9.66
N LEU A 93 9.20 4.85 9.55
CA LEU A 93 7.85 4.86 10.14
C LEU A 93 6.96 3.76 9.55
N LEU A 94 7.03 3.52 8.24
CA LEU A 94 6.26 2.45 7.60
C LEU A 94 6.77 1.06 8.03
N ILE A 95 8.08 0.86 8.15
CA ILE A 95 8.66 -0.40 8.65
C ILE A 95 8.15 -0.70 10.05
N SER A 96 8.20 0.29 10.95
CA SER A 96 7.71 0.15 12.32
C SER A 96 6.20 -0.14 12.35
N SER A 97 5.41 0.60 11.58
CA SER A 97 3.97 0.41 11.47
C SER A 97 3.61 -1.00 11.01
N TYR A 98 4.16 -1.46 9.89
CA TYR A 98 3.88 -2.81 9.38
C TYR A 98 4.39 -3.93 10.29
N THR A 99 5.51 -3.72 10.98
CA THR A 99 6.01 -4.67 11.98
C THR A 99 4.99 -4.82 13.12
N LYS A 100 4.50 -3.70 13.66
CA LYS A 100 3.48 -3.70 14.71
C LYS A 100 2.17 -4.33 14.22
N THR A 101 1.71 -4.03 13.01
CA THR A 101 0.53 -4.67 12.43
C THR A 101 0.69 -6.19 12.34
N ALA A 102 1.88 -6.68 11.99
CA ALA A 102 2.13 -8.11 11.96
C ALA A 102 2.05 -8.76 13.35
N GLU A 103 2.59 -8.09 14.37
CA GLU A 103 2.52 -8.56 15.76
C GLU A 103 1.08 -8.60 16.28
N GLU A 104 0.29 -7.55 16.02
CA GLU A 104 -1.13 -7.51 16.39
C GLU A 104 -1.93 -8.60 15.66
N ALA A 105 -1.67 -8.81 14.37
CA ALA A 105 -2.31 -9.87 13.60
C ALA A 105 -1.97 -11.27 14.15
N ASP A 106 -0.71 -11.55 14.53
CA ASP A 106 -0.36 -12.81 15.18
C ASP A 106 -1.10 -13.01 16.50
N GLN A 107 -1.26 -11.95 17.30
CA GLN A 107 -2.01 -12.00 18.56
C GLN A 107 -3.48 -12.36 18.29
N PHE A 108 -4.11 -11.75 17.29
CA PHE A 108 -5.49 -12.09 16.92
C PHE A 108 -5.62 -13.52 16.38
N ALA A 109 -4.68 -13.98 15.54
CA ALA A 109 -4.65 -15.37 15.08
C ALA A 109 -4.55 -16.34 16.27
N LYS A 110 -3.72 -16.01 17.27
CA LYS A 110 -3.62 -16.81 18.49
C LYS A 110 -4.92 -16.80 19.29
N MET A 111 -5.55 -15.65 19.48
CA MET A 111 -6.83 -15.54 20.19
C MET A 111 -7.92 -16.40 19.55
N HIS A 112 -8.08 -16.32 18.23
CA HIS A 112 -9.06 -17.16 17.52
C HIS A 112 -8.71 -18.65 17.58
N ARG A 113 -7.43 -19.02 17.52
CA ARG A 113 -6.98 -20.40 17.70
C ARG A 113 -7.31 -20.94 19.09
N ASP A 114 -7.17 -20.11 20.12
CA ASP A 114 -7.45 -20.48 21.50
C ASP A 114 -8.97 -20.63 21.76
N MET A 115 -9.84 -19.96 21.00
CA MET A 115 -11.30 -20.13 21.06
C MET A 115 -11.80 -21.47 20.47
N MET A 116 -10.95 -22.19 19.74
CA MET A 116 -11.28 -23.50 19.14
C MET A 116 -10.82 -24.69 19.99
N LYS A 117 -10.18 -24.45 21.14
CA LYS A 117 -9.72 -25.47 22.09
C LYS A 117 -10.75 -25.69 23.19
#